data_AF-A0A820FWX5-F1
#
_entry.id   AF-A0A820FWX5-F1
#
_cell.length_a   1.000
_cell.length_b   1.000
_cell.length_c   1.000
_cell.angle_alpha   90.00
_cell.angle_beta   90.00
_cell.angle_gamma   90.00
#
_symmetry.space_group_name_H-M   'P 1'
#
loop_
_entity.id
_entity.type
_entity.pdbx_description
1 polymer ?
#
loop_
_entity_poly.entity_id
_entity_poly.type
_entity_poly.pdbx_seq_one_letter_code
_entity_poly.pdbx_strand_id
1 'polypeptide(L)'
;MKEKGGRLPPMILLAVTEIFLPALGIFLVSLSIVIILFQEFNVDNSGHRVTTISGNNSNLITLISEICEVILALIISVHSIFSLQKLCKKENNLKQIETVGTVGTVGTVGTVGTLNIKFKIDFSFLLIANILLDIYCGITFFGSVLSHPEDKLTQYIRWLTLTASVIPIIQTALQLIVIWKARQFNGKLTGGINNMWIILSFSIWLFDTFSAKAYKTNEIQTHIYDGGWDYLAPLFIPMAIFYRFHSCIMFAKIKAGEYWRLHQ
;
A
#
# COMPACT_ATOMS: atom_id res chain seq x y z
N MET A 1 12.92 44.74 3.55
CA MET A 1 11.91 44.08 2.70
C MET A 1 11.88 42.60 3.06
N LYS A 2 10.79 42.12 3.68
CA LYS A 2 10.60 40.69 3.94
C LYS A 2 10.00 40.07 2.67
N GLU A 3 10.76 39.22 1.98
CA GLU A 3 10.24 38.40 0.89
C GLU A 3 9.07 37.57 1.42
N LYS A 4 7.86 37.89 0.95
CA LYS A 4 6.69 37.03 1.12
C LYS A 4 6.93 35.83 0.23
N GLY A 5 7.53 34.77 0.80
CA GLY A 5 7.67 33.47 0.13
C GLY A 5 6.32 33.08 -0.47
N GLY A 6 6.31 32.92 -1.79
CA GLY A 6 5.13 32.55 -2.57
C GLY A 6 4.66 31.17 -2.15
N ARG A 7 3.83 31.09 -1.11
CA ARG A 7 3.09 29.87 -0.80
C ARG A 7 2.17 29.63 -1.97
N LEU A 8 2.35 28.48 -2.63
CA LEU A 8 1.41 27.98 -3.62
C LEU A 8 -0.03 28.15 -3.10
N PRO A 9 -0.97 28.67 -3.90
CA PRO A 9 -2.32 28.89 -3.44
C PRO A 9 -2.89 27.57 -2.91
N PRO A 10 -3.53 27.56 -1.73
CA PRO A 10 -4.02 26.34 -1.08
C PRO A 10 -4.97 25.54 -1.98
N MET A 11 -5.63 26.18 -2.95
CA MET A 11 -6.45 25.53 -3.96
C MET A 11 -5.68 24.59 -4.89
N ILE A 12 -4.44 24.94 -5.30
CA ILE A 12 -3.65 24.09 -6.20
C ILE A 12 -3.20 22.82 -5.46
N LEU A 13 -2.76 22.97 -4.21
CA LEU A 13 -2.36 21.83 -3.39
C LEU A 13 -3.54 20.90 -3.12
N LEU A 14 -4.74 21.46 -2.89
CA LEU A 14 -5.97 20.68 -2.70
C LEU A 14 -6.34 19.94 -4.00
N ALA A 15 -6.32 20.59 -5.16
CA ALA A 15 -6.66 19.93 -6.42
C ALA A 15 -5.70 18.80 -6.79
N VAL A 16 -4.39 19.00 -6.58
CA VAL A 16 -3.37 17.99 -6.85
C VAL A 16 -3.52 16.78 -5.91
N THR A 17 -3.75 17.03 -4.62
CA THR A 17 -3.86 15.95 -3.64
C THR A 17 -5.23 15.28 -3.67
N GLU A 18 -6.33 16.02 -3.87
CA GLU A 18 -7.69 15.49 -3.76
C GLU A 18 -8.27 14.89 -5.05
N ILE A 19 -7.76 15.30 -6.22
CA ILE A 19 -8.31 14.87 -7.52
C ILE A 19 -7.25 14.14 -8.33
N PHE A 20 -6.05 14.71 -8.47
CA PHE A 20 -5.03 14.16 -9.35
C PHE A 20 -4.42 12.85 -8.82
N LEU A 21 -4.09 12.76 -7.53
CA LEU A 21 -3.52 11.53 -6.96
C LEU A 21 -4.46 10.30 -7.07
N PRO A 22 -5.76 10.40 -6.73
CA PRO A 22 -6.73 9.32 -6.97
C PRO A 22 -6.85 8.96 -8.44
N ALA A 23 -6.96 9.97 -9.31
CA ALA A 23 -7.09 9.75 -10.73
C ALA A 23 -5.87 9.03 -11.30
N LEU A 24 -4.66 9.40 -10.83
CA LEU A 24 -3.42 8.72 -11.17
C LEU A 24 -3.41 7.28 -10.65
N GLY A 25 -3.81 7.05 -9.40
CA GLY A 25 -3.91 5.69 -8.85
C GLY A 25 -4.87 4.80 -9.65
N ILE A 26 -6.08 5.30 -9.94
CA ILE A 26 -7.08 4.60 -10.76
C ILE A 26 -6.55 4.37 -12.18
N PHE A 27 -5.88 5.36 -12.78
CA PHE A 27 -5.29 5.25 -14.11
C PHE A 27 -4.21 4.18 -14.14
N LEU A 28 -3.31 4.14 -13.16
CA LEU A 28 -2.25 3.13 -13.07
C LEU A 28 -2.86 1.73 -12.94
N VAL A 29 -3.85 1.54 -12.05
CA VAL A 29 -4.57 0.27 -11.92
C VAL A 29 -5.23 -0.14 -13.25
N SER A 30 -5.92 0.80 -13.89
CA SER A 30 -6.63 0.54 -15.16
C SER A 30 -5.65 0.17 -16.28
N LEU A 31 -4.52 0.88 -16.36
CA LEU A 31 -3.46 0.62 -17.32
C LEU A 31 -2.87 -0.78 -17.10
N SER A 32 -2.56 -1.16 -15.86
CA SER A 32 -2.02 -2.47 -15.52
C SER A 32 -3.00 -3.60 -15.83
N ILE A 33 -4.29 -3.43 -15.51
CA ILE A 33 -5.34 -4.40 -15.88
C ILE A 33 -5.43 -4.56 -17.40
N VAL A 34 -5.43 -3.45 -18.17
CA VAL A 34 -5.49 -3.51 -19.64
C VAL A 34 -4.28 -4.23 -20.21
N ILE A 35 -3.08 -3.96 -19.70
CA ILE A 35 -1.85 -4.62 -20.14
C ILE A 35 -1.92 -6.13 -19.90
N ILE A 36 -2.46 -6.54 -18.75
CA ILE A 36 -2.53 -7.96 -18.37
C ILE A 36 -3.60 -8.71 -19.16
N LEU A 37 -4.77 -8.11 -19.35
CA LEU A 37 -5.78 -8.68 -20.24
C LEU A 37 -5.22 -8.84 -21.66
N PHE A 38 -4.49 -7.84 -22.16
CA PHE A 38 -3.84 -7.92 -23.48
C PHE A 38 -2.79 -9.05 -23.57
N GLN A 39 -2.13 -9.38 -22.46
CA GLN A 39 -1.22 -10.52 -22.38
C GLN A 39 -1.97 -11.85 -22.50
N GLU A 40 -3.03 -12.02 -21.71
CA GLU A 40 -3.79 -13.26 -21.64
C GLU A 40 -4.49 -13.57 -22.98
N PHE A 41 -5.04 -12.55 -23.65
CA PHE A 41 -5.62 -12.68 -24.99
C PHE A 41 -4.60 -13.04 -26.09
N ASN A 42 -3.33 -12.67 -25.94
CA ASN A 42 -2.29 -13.00 -26.93
C ASN A 42 -1.70 -14.40 -26.73
N VAL A 43 -1.66 -14.91 -25.50
CA VAL A 43 -1.13 -16.25 -25.20
C VAL A 43 -2.04 -17.35 -25.77
N ASP A 44 -3.37 -17.18 -25.70
CA ASP A 44 -4.33 -18.19 -26.14
C ASP A 44 -4.43 -18.37 -27.67
N ASN A 45 -3.91 -17.43 -28.46
CA ASN A 45 -4.02 -17.46 -29.92
C ASN A 45 -2.85 -18.17 -30.64
N SER A 46 -1.80 -18.60 -29.93
CA SER A 46 -0.59 -19.13 -30.56
C SER A 46 -0.34 -20.61 -30.31
N GLY A 47 -1.19 -21.46 -30.89
CA GLY A 47 -0.83 -22.85 -31.14
C GLY A 47 0.40 -22.92 -32.07
N HIS A 48 1.57 -23.24 -31.49
CA HIS A 48 2.74 -23.85 -32.14
C HIS A 48 3.86 -23.04 -32.82
N ARG A 49 3.96 -21.69 -32.80
CA ARG A 49 5.15 -21.03 -33.45
C ARG A 49 5.74 -19.75 -32.85
N VAL A 50 5.43 -19.38 -31.60
CA VAL A 50 5.78 -18.06 -31.05
C VAL A 50 6.59 -18.15 -29.75
N THR A 51 7.66 -18.93 -29.69
CA THR A 51 8.49 -19.02 -28.47
C THR A 51 9.46 -17.85 -28.29
N THR A 52 9.90 -17.20 -29.36
CA THR A 52 10.91 -16.12 -29.30
C THR A 52 10.32 -14.70 -29.26
N ILE A 53 9.15 -14.45 -29.87
CA ILE A 53 8.48 -13.14 -29.80
C ILE A 53 7.70 -12.99 -28.47
N SER A 54 7.24 -14.12 -27.90
CA SER A 54 6.52 -14.13 -26.62
C SER A 54 7.40 -13.72 -25.43
N GLY A 55 8.68 -14.11 -25.40
CA GLY A 55 9.57 -13.84 -24.26
C GLY A 55 9.94 -12.36 -24.07
N ASN A 56 10.10 -11.60 -25.17
CA ASN A 56 10.38 -10.16 -25.05
C ASN A 56 9.16 -9.36 -24.56
N ASN A 57 7.96 -9.77 -24.95
CA ASN A 57 6.74 -9.09 -24.54
C ASN A 57 6.39 -9.36 -23.08
N SER A 58 6.62 -10.59 -22.57
CA SER A 58 6.41 -10.91 -21.16
C SER A 58 7.33 -10.12 -20.23
N ASN A 59 8.61 -9.98 -20.59
CA ASN A 59 9.58 -9.25 -19.78
C ASN A 59 9.26 -7.74 -19.73
N LEU A 60 8.80 -7.15 -20.84
CA LEU A 60 8.37 -5.76 -20.88
C LEU A 60 7.12 -5.52 -20.01
N ILE A 61 6.18 -6.45 -19.98
CA ILE A 61 4.97 -6.32 -19.18
C ILE A 61 5.29 -6.41 -17.68
N THR A 62 6.11 -7.39 -17.29
CA THR A 62 6.63 -7.49 -15.91
C THR A 62 7.33 -6.20 -15.51
N LEU A 63 8.17 -5.63 -16.38
CA LEU A 63 8.84 -4.35 -16.15
C LEU A 63 7.84 -3.22 -15.88
N ILE A 64 6.80 -3.07 -16.72
CA ILE A 64 5.79 -2.02 -16.56
C ILE A 64 5.00 -2.22 -15.27
N SER A 65 4.61 -3.46 -14.95
CA SER A 65 3.91 -3.81 -13.72
C SER A 65 4.72 -3.41 -12.48
N GLU A 66 5.99 -3.81 -12.41
CA GLU A 66 6.89 -3.47 -11.30
C GLU A 66 7.08 -1.95 -11.14
N ILE A 67 7.20 -1.21 -12.26
CA ILE A 67 7.25 0.25 -12.25
C ILE A 67 5.96 0.84 -11.68
N CYS A 68 4.80 0.35 -12.10
CA CYS A 68 3.50 0.82 -11.59
C CYS A 68 3.37 0.56 -10.08
N GLU A 69 3.76 -0.63 -9.60
CA GLU A 69 3.74 -0.99 -8.18
C GLU A 69 4.63 -0.05 -7.36
N VAL A 70 5.88 0.17 -7.80
CA VAL A 70 6.84 1.07 -7.16
C VAL A 70 6.30 2.50 -7.09
N ILE A 71 5.77 3.03 -8.19
CA ILE A 71 5.20 4.39 -8.23
C ILE A 71 4.03 4.50 -7.25
N LEU A 72 3.12 3.53 -7.25
CA LEU A 72 1.95 3.55 -6.37
C LEU A 72 2.37 3.45 -4.89
N ALA A 73 3.32 2.58 -4.57
CA ALA A 73 3.84 2.44 -3.21
C ALA A 73 4.57 3.72 -2.73
N LEU A 74 5.31 4.41 -3.61
CA LEU A 74 5.92 5.71 -3.31
C LEU A 74 4.87 6.78 -3.03
N ILE A 75 3.81 6.86 -3.86
CA ILE A 75 2.71 7.80 -3.66
C ILE A 75 2.06 7.57 -2.28
N ILE A 76 1.76 6.32 -1.94
CA ILE A 76 1.19 5.96 -0.64
C ILE A 76 2.15 6.32 0.50
N SER A 77 3.45 6.07 0.34
CA SER A 77 4.47 6.40 1.35
C SER A 77 4.54 7.90 1.63
N VAL A 78 4.58 8.72 0.58
CA VAL A 78 4.57 10.19 0.70
C VAL A 78 3.28 10.67 1.38
N HIS A 79 2.13 10.13 0.98
CA HIS A 79 0.84 10.44 1.61
C HIS A 79 0.80 10.02 3.08
N SER A 80 1.51 8.94 3.44
CA SER A 80 1.67 8.49 4.83
C SER A 80 2.46 9.48 5.67
N ILE A 81 3.62 9.91 5.18
CA ILE A 81 4.46 10.90 5.85
C ILE A 81 3.67 12.19 6.07
N PHE A 82 2.97 12.67 5.04
CA PHE A 82 2.13 13.87 5.13
C PHE A 82 1.01 13.71 6.18
N SER A 83 0.33 12.55 6.17
CA SER A 83 -0.72 12.23 7.14
C SER A 83 -0.17 12.23 8.57
N LEU A 84 0.99 11.61 8.79
CA LEU A 84 1.67 11.58 10.09
C LEU A 84 2.08 12.97 10.56
N GLN A 85 2.65 13.80 9.69
CA GLN A 85 3.00 15.19 10.03
C GLN A 85 1.77 15.97 10.52
N LYS A 86 0.62 15.81 9.86
CA LYS A 86 -0.63 16.47 10.27
C LYS A 86 -1.16 15.94 11.60
N LEU A 87 -1.08 14.63 11.84
CA LEU A 87 -1.48 14.01 13.11
C LEU A 87 -0.57 14.44 14.26
N CYS A 88 0.75 14.44 14.06
CA CYS A 88 1.73 14.89 15.08
C CYS A 88 1.57 16.38 15.42
N LYS A 89 1.30 17.24 14.42
CA LYS A 89 1.01 18.66 14.67
C LYS A 89 -0.24 18.84 15.54
N LYS A 90 -1.26 18.02 15.30
CA LYS A 90 -2.49 18.02 16.10
C LYS A 90 -2.25 17.53 17.53
N GLU A 91 -1.40 16.51 17.71
CA GLU A 91 -0.97 16.03 19.04
C GLU A 91 -0.37 17.14 19.90
N ASN A 92 0.54 17.91 19.32
CA ASN A 92 1.21 19.01 20.03
C ASN A 92 0.23 20.12 20.44
N ASN A 93 -0.76 20.42 19.60
CA ASN A 93 -1.79 21.41 19.91
C ASN A 93 -2.73 20.93 21.04
N LEU A 94 -3.07 19.64 21.09
CA LEU A 94 -3.90 19.08 22.17
C LEU A 94 -3.17 19.05 23.51
N LYS A 95 -1.89 18.66 23.52
CA LYS A 95 -1.07 18.67 24.75
C LYS A 95 -0.91 20.08 25.35
N GLN A 96 -0.93 21.13 24.53
CA GLN A 96 -0.94 22.52 25.01
C GLN A 96 -2.26 22.95 25.64
N ILE A 97 -3.38 22.31 25.30
CA ILE A 97 -4.71 22.64 25.82
C ILE A 97 -4.98 21.89 27.13
N GLU A 98 -4.54 20.63 27.24
CA GLU A 98 -4.67 19.84 28.48
C GLU A 98 -3.86 20.41 29.64
N THR A 99 -2.72 21.09 29.40
CA THR A 99 -2.01 21.82 30.45
C THR A 99 -2.76 23.05 30.99
N VAL A 100 -3.89 23.43 30.38
CA VAL A 100 -4.70 24.60 30.77
C VAL A 100 -6.09 24.22 31.30
N GLY A 101 -6.55 22.97 31.16
CA GLY A 101 -7.93 22.60 31.49
C GLY A 101 -8.08 21.16 31.98
N THR A 102 -7.74 20.90 33.25
CA THR A 102 -8.06 19.63 33.91
C THR A 102 -9.43 19.71 34.58
N VAL A 103 -10.52 19.56 33.83
CA VAL A 103 -11.85 19.29 34.42
C VAL A 103 -12.62 18.27 33.58
N GLY A 104 -12.68 17.05 34.12
CA GLY A 104 -13.87 16.21 34.17
C GLY A 104 -14.48 15.70 32.87
N THR A 105 -14.34 14.39 32.62
CA THR A 105 -15.50 13.56 32.22
C THR A 105 -15.21 12.08 32.47
N VAL A 106 -15.89 11.53 33.49
CA VAL A 106 -15.93 10.10 33.78
C VAL A 106 -16.96 9.48 32.85
N GLY A 107 -16.50 8.76 31.83
CA GLY A 107 -17.33 8.02 30.89
C GLY A 107 -17.45 6.53 31.26
N THR A 108 -18.63 5.98 31.05
CA THR A 108 -19.12 4.63 31.34
C THR A 108 -18.18 3.50 30.88
N VAL A 109 -17.70 2.71 31.84
CA VAL A 109 -16.64 1.68 31.70
C VAL A 109 -17.02 0.48 30.81
N GLY A 110 -18.32 0.19 30.64
CA GLY A 110 -18.78 -1.02 29.93
C GLY A 110 -18.64 -0.96 28.40
N THR A 111 -18.97 0.17 27.77
CA THR A 111 -18.97 0.30 26.31
C THR A 111 -17.56 0.58 25.76
N VAL A 112 -16.74 1.31 26.52
CA VAL A 112 -15.35 1.62 26.14
C VAL A 112 -14.50 0.33 26.00
N GLY A 113 -14.82 -0.70 26.80
CA GLY A 113 -14.17 -2.01 26.72
C GLY A 113 -14.42 -2.75 25.40
N THR A 114 -15.66 -2.77 24.89
CA THR A 114 -16.02 -3.55 23.70
C THR A 114 -15.47 -2.95 22.41
N LEU A 115 -15.45 -1.62 22.25
CA LEU A 115 -14.79 -0.98 21.10
C LEU A 115 -13.28 -1.17 21.09
N ASN A 116 -12.66 -1.24 22.28
CA ASN A 116 -11.22 -1.51 22.38
C ASN A 116 -10.88 -2.92 21.90
N ILE A 117 -11.73 -3.90 22.20
CA ILE A 117 -11.57 -5.28 21.74
C ILE A 117 -11.74 -5.39 20.22
N LYS A 118 -12.80 -4.78 19.64
CA LYS A 118 -13.04 -4.82 18.18
C LYS A 118 -11.86 -4.26 17.39
N PHE A 119 -11.34 -3.10 17.78
CA PHE A 119 -10.15 -2.54 17.13
C PHE A 119 -8.93 -3.44 17.32
N LYS A 120 -8.69 -3.95 18.53
CA LYS A 120 -7.53 -4.82 18.80
C LYS A 120 -7.54 -6.06 17.91
N ILE A 121 -8.69 -6.71 17.76
CA ILE A 121 -8.85 -7.88 16.89
C ILE A 121 -8.58 -7.49 15.43
N ASP A 122 -9.25 -6.44 14.93
CA ASP A 122 -9.06 -5.96 13.55
C ASP A 122 -7.57 -5.61 13.30
N PHE A 123 -6.92 -4.93 14.23
CA PHE A 123 -5.51 -4.53 14.12
C PHE A 123 -4.55 -5.71 14.25
N SER A 124 -4.85 -6.72 15.07
CA SER A 124 -4.05 -7.95 15.18
C SER A 124 -4.04 -8.73 13.87
N PHE A 125 -5.20 -8.88 13.20
CA PHE A 125 -5.24 -9.48 11.87
C PHE A 125 -4.42 -8.70 10.86
N LEU A 126 -4.51 -7.36 10.91
CA LEU A 126 -3.72 -6.49 10.05
C LEU A 126 -2.21 -6.65 10.28
N LEU A 127 -1.78 -6.76 11.54
CA LEU A 127 -0.38 -6.94 11.91
C LEU A 127 0.16 -8.30 11.45
N ILE A 128 -0.61 -9.38 11.64
CA ILE A 128 -0.22 -10.72 11.17
C ILE A 128 -0.06 -10.72 9.65
N ALA A 129 -1.01 -10.14 8.92
CA ALA A 129 -0.94 -10.04 7.47
C ALA A 129 0.26 -9.19 7.00
N ASN A 130 0.57 -8.10 7.72
CA ASN A 130 1.75 -7.29 7.45
C ASN A 130 3.05 -8.09 7.62
N ILE A 131 3.20 -8.84 8.71
CA ILE A 131 4.40 -9.64 8.97
C ILE A 131 4.62 -10.67 7.85
N LEU A 132 3.54 -11.32 7.38
CA LEU A 132 3.63 -12.28 6.29
C LEU A 132 4.00 -11.62 4.96
N LEU A 133 3.47 -10.42 4.68
CA LEU A 133 3.89 -9.62 3.54
C LEU A 133 5.37 -9.20 3.64
N ASP A 134 5.83 -8.78 4.82
CA ASP A 134 7.23 -8.40 5.03
C ASP A 134 8.17 -9.60 4.84
N ILE A 135 7.77 -10.80 5.30
CA ILE A 135 8.52 -12.04 5.05
C ILE A 135 8.59 -12.32 3.54
N TYR A 136 7.48 -12.20 2.82
CA TYR A 136 7.45 -12.38 1.38
C TYR A 136 8.39 -11.41 0.65
N CYS A 137 8.30 -10.12 0.97
CA CYS A 137 9.18 -9.10 0.43
C CYS A 137 10.65 -9.36 0.80
N GLY A 138 10.92 -9.89 1.99
CA GLY A 138 12.26 -10.30 2.40
C GLY A 138 12.81 -11.43 1.53
N ILE A 139 12.01 -12.48 1.30
CA ILE A 139 12.38 -13.61 0.45
C ILE A 139 12.66 -13.13 -0.99
N THR A 140 11.77 -12.31 -1.57
CA THR A 140 11.98 -11.77 -2.93
C THR A 140 13.22 -10.89 -3.03
N PHE A 141 13.47 -10.09 -2.00
CA PHE A 141 14.68 -9.28 -1.90
C PHE A 141 15.93 -10.16 -1.92
N PHE A 142 16.01 -11.17 -1.05
CA PHE A 142 17.16 -12.08 -0.99
C PHE A 142 17.38 -12.85 -2.29
N GLY A 143 16.33 -13.40 -2.89
CA GLY A 143 16.46 -14.07 -4.19
C GLY A 143 16.97 -13.14 -5.28
N SER A 144 16.55 -11.86 -5.26
CA SER A 144 17.05 -10.86 -6.23
C SER A 144 18.50 -10.46 -5.97
N VAL A 145 18.95 -10.41 -4.71
CA VAL A 145 20.37 -10.13 -4.36
C VAL A 145 21.28 -11.26 -4.83
N LEU A 146 20.85 -12.52 -4.63
CA LEU A 146 21.62 -13.71 -5.00
C LEU A 146 21.62 -13.99 -6.51
N SER A 147 20.74 -13.32 -7.26
CA SER A 147 20.67 -13.47 -8.71
C SER A 147 21.81 -12.76 -9.44
N HIS A 148 22.45 -13.47 -10.37
CA HIS A 148 23.51 -12.95 -11.23
C HIS A 148 23.07 -13.01 -12.70
N PRO A 149 22.21 -12.08 -13.15
CA PRO A 149 21.72 -12.09 -14.53
C PRO A 149 22.85 -11.77 -15.51
N GLU A 150 22.87 -12.51 -16.62
CA GLU A 150 23.85 -12.33 -17.71
C GLU A 150 23.44 -11.24 -18.71
N ASP A 151 22.13 -11.02 -18.89
CA ASP A 151 21.59 -10.06 -19.85
C ASP A 151 21.15 -8.74 -19.19
N LYS A 152 21.19 -7.65 -19.98
CA LYS A 152 20.88 -6.29 -19.51
C LYS A 152 19.41 -6.14 -19.06
N LEU A 153 18.47 -6.81 -19.71
CA LEU A 153 17.04 -6.66 -19.41
C LEU A 153 16.71 -7.28 -18.05
N THR A 154 17.19 -8.49 -17.79
CA THR A 154 17.04 -9.17 -16.50
C THR A 154 17.78 -8.41 -15.40
N GLN A 155 18.89 -7.73 -15.71
CA GLN A 155 19.52 -6.82 -14.75
C GLN A 155 18.60 -5.66 -14.32
N TYR A 156 17.87 -5.04 -15.25
CA TYR A 156 16.88 -4.00 -14.90
C TYR A 156 15.72 -4.57 -14.09
N ILE A 157 15.20 -5.74 -14.48
CA ILE A 157 14.13 -6.43 -13.75
C ILE A 157 14.60 -6.73 -12.32
N ARG A 158 15.83 -7.24 -12.12
CA ARG A 158 16.42 -7.47 -10.80
C ARG A 158 16.41 -6.20 -9.94
N TRP A 159 16.89 -5.07 -10.47
CA TRP A 159 16.92 -3.80 -9.72
C TRP A 159 15.52 -3.29 -9.36
N LEU A 160 14.56 -3.47 -10.25
CA LEU A 160 13.16 -3.16 -9.98
C LEU A 160 12.58 -4.08 -8.92
N THR A 161 12.76 -5.40 -9.00
CA THR A 161 12.31 -6.36 -7.98
C THR A 161 12.91 -6.05 -6.60
N LEU A 162 14.18 -5.66 -6.53
CA LEU A 162 14.81 -5.20 -5.27
C LEU A 162 14.08 -3.97 -4.71
N THR A 163 13.79 -3.01 -5.56
CA THR A 163 13.11 -1.76 -5.18
C THR A 163 11.66 -2.02 -4.77
N ALA A 164 10.95 -2.86 -5.53
CA ALA A 164 9.59 -3.33 -5.25
C ALA A 164 9.51 -4.25 -4.04
N SER A 165 10.61 -4.79 -3.54
CA SER A 165 10.64 -5.53 -2.28
C SER A 165 10.82 -4.61 -1.06
N VAL A 166 11.61 -3.53 -1.20
CA VAL A 166 11.93 -2.64 -0.07
C VAL A 166 10.85 -1.59 0.17
N ILE A 167 10.34 -0.96 -0.89
CA ILE A 167 9.40 0.17 -0.76
C ILE A 167 8.09 -0.27 -0.08
N PRO A 168 7.47 -1.42 -0.43
CA PRO A 168 6.26 -1.87 0.25
C PRO A 168 6.44 -2.06 1.75
N ILE A 169 7.57 -2.59 2.23
CA ILE A 169 7.84 -2.75 3.68
C ILE A 169 7.75 -1.40 4.40
N ILE A 170 8.41 -0.38 3.85
CA ILE A 170 8.38 0.98 4.42
C ILE A 170 6.95 1.53 4.36
N GLN A 171 6.29 1.35 3.22
CA GLN A 171 4.95 1.85 2.97
C GLN A 171 3.92 1.26 3.93
N THR A 172 3.92 -0.06 4.14
CA THR A 172 2.98 -0.78 5.00
C THR A 172 3.24 -0.50 6.48
N ALA A 173 4.51 -0.37 6.89
CA ALA A 173 4.89 0.08 8.22
C ALA A 173 4.35 1.48 8.53
N LEU A 174 4.52 2.44 7.60
CA LEU A 174 3.98 3.79 7.74
C LEU A 174 2.44 3.76 7.83
N GLN A 175 1.79 2.94 7.01
CA GLN A 175 0.34 2.79 7.01
C GLN A 175 -0.19 2.22 8.34
N LEU A 176 0.49 1.24 8.94
CA LEU A 176 0.16 0.73 10.28
C LEU A 176 0.24 1.82 11.35
N ILE A 177 1.31 2.64 11.32
CA ILE A 177 1.48 3.75 12.27
C ILE A 177 0.35 4.77 12.10
N VAL A 178 -0.05 5.07 10.85
CA VAL A 178 -1.17 5.97 10.57
C VAL A 178 -2.48 5.41 11.12
N ILE A 179 -2.81 4.14 10.88
CA ILE A 179 -4.03 3.51 11.41
C ILE A 179 -4.05 3.54 12.94
N TRP A 180 -2.92 3.23 13.57
CA TRP A 180 -2.77 3.28 15.02
C TRP A 180 -2.98 4.69 15.58
N LYS A 181 -2.30 5.70 15.00
CA LYS A 181 -2.43 7.11 15.42
C LYS A 181 -3.82 7.67 15.11
N ALA A 182 -4.42 7.32 13.98
CA ALA A 182 -5.76 7.74 13.60
C ALA A 182 -6.79 7.39 14.67
N ARG A 183 -6.67 6.20 15.27
CA ARG A 183 -7.50 5.79 16.40
C ARG A 183 -7.32 6.71 17.61
N GLN A 184 -6.08 7.02 18.00
CA GLN A 184 -5.77 7.83 19.19
C GLN A 184 -6.38 9.23 19.13
N PHE A 185 -6.52 9.83 17.94
CA PHE A 185 -7.06 11.18 17.78
C PHE A 185 -8.58 11.25 17.56
N ASN A 186 -9.32 10.31 18.16
CA ASN A 186 -10.76 10.11 17.95
C ASN A 186 -11.12 10.13 16.47
N GLY A 187 -10.23 9.57 15.64
CA GLY A 187 -10.55 9.31 14.25
C GLY A 187 -10.76 10.50 13.34
N LYS A 188 -10.45 11.71 13.82
CA LYS A 188 -10.48 12.94 13.03
C LYS A 188 -9.24 13.03 12.14
N LEU A 189 -9.02 12.05 11.25
CA LEU A 189 -8.38 12.35 9.97
C LEU A 189 -9.34 13.29 9.23
N THR A 190 -8.83 14.39 8.67
CA THR A 190 -9.66 15.25 7.82
C THR A 190 -10.21 14.40 6.67
N GLY A 191 -11.51 14.53 6.38
CA GLY A 191 -12.24 13.65 5.46
C GLY A 191 -11.53 13.39 4.13
N GLY A 192 -10.93 14.42 3.52
CA GLY A 192 -10.14 14.29 2.28
C GLY A 192 -8.95 13.35 2.40
N ILE A 193 -8.16 13.43 3.48
CA ILE A 193 -7.00 12.56 3.71
C ILE A 193 -7.43 11.11 3.91
N ASN A 194 -8.54 10.87 4.62
CA ASN A 194 -9.02 9.51 4.82
C ASN A 194 -9.61 8.92 3.53
N ASN A 195 -10.29 9.73 2.71
CA ASN A 195 -10.76 9.32 1.39
C ASN A 195 -9.60 8.90 0.49
N MET A 196 -8.51 9.67 0.48
CA MET A 196 -7.27 9.30 -0.23
C MET A 196 -6.75 7.94 0.20
N TRP A 197 -6.70 7.70 1.50
CA TRP A 197 -6.26 6.43 2.03
C TRP A 197 -7.10 5.26 1.55
N ILE A 198 -8.42 5.42 1.58
CA ILE A 198 -9.36 4.41 1.08
C ILE A 198 -9.13 4.17 -0.41
N ILE A 199 -9.06 5.23 -1.22
CA ILE A 199 -8.91 5.10 -2.69
C ILE A 199 -7.56 4.48 -3.06
N LEU A 200 -6.45 4.96 -2.47
CA LEU A 200 -5.11 4.44 -2.77
C LEU A 200 -4.93 3.00 -2.27
N SER A 201 -5.43 2.68 -1.07
CA SER A 201 -5.38 1.30 -0.53
C SER A 201 -6.24 0.35 -1.35
N PHE A 202 -7.40 0.82 -1.83
CA PHE A 202 -8.25 0.05 -2.74
C PHE A 202 -7.61 -0.11 -4.12
N SER A 203 -6.93 0.92 -4.62
CA SER A 203 -6.22 0.89 -5.90
C SER A 203 -5.10 -0.14 -5.88
N ILE A 204 -4.23 -0.11 -4.86
CA ILE A 204 -3.15 -1.11 -4.73
C ILE A 204 -3.71 -2.51 -4.45
N TRP A 205 -4.83 -2.64 -3.74
CA TRP A 205 -5.52 -3.92 -3.58
C TRP A 205 -6.01 -4.49 -4.92
N LEU A 206 -6.67 -3.66 -5.74
CA LEU A 206 -7.10 -4.06 -7.09
C LEU A 206 -5.89 -4.42 -7.95
N PHE A 207 -4.82 -3.64 -7.86
CA PHE A 207 -3.56 -3.95 -8.53
C PHE A 207 -3.04 -5.32 -8.07
N ASP A 208 -2.83 -5.57 -6.78
CA ASP A 208 -2.31 -6.87 -6.30
C ASP A 208 -3.24 -8.05 -6.68
N THR A 209 -4.56 -7.82 -6.71
CA THR A 209 -5.56 -8.87 -7.01
C THR A 209 -5.64 -9.20 -8.50
N PHE A 210 -5.68 -8.19 -9.37
CA PHE A 210 -5.90 -8.35 -10.81
C PHE A 210 -4.63 -8.24 -11.63
N SER A 211 -3.64 -7.50 -11.13
CA SER A 211 -2.29 -7.53 -11.69
C SER A 211 -1.61 -8.86 -11.43
N ALA A 212 -2.16 -9.65 -10.49
CA ALA A 212 -1.88 -11.03 -10.16
C ALA A 212 -0.52 -11.46 -10.71
N LYS A 213 0.54 -10.97 -10.04
CA LYS A 213 1.95 -11.32 -10.22
C LYS A 213 2.00 -12.72 -10.80
N ALA A 214 2.20 -12.84 -12.12
CA ALA A 214 1.97 -14.11 -12.79
C ALA A 214 2.83 -15.15 -12.07
N TYR A 215 2.16 -16.07 -11.37
CA TYR A 215 2.68 -16.85 -10.24
C TYR A 215 3.88 -17.74 -10.61
N LYS A 216 4.18 -17.80 -11.91
CA LYS A 216 5.24 -18.59 -12.55
C LYS A 216 6.35 -17.77 -13.21
N THR A 217 6.28 -16.43 -13.25
CA THR A 217 7.13 -15.64 -14.17
C THR A 217 8.22 -14.81 -13.50
N ASN A 218 8.35 -14.80 -12.17
CA ASN A 218 9.56 -14.23 -11.59
C ASN A 218 10.69 -15.26 -11.70
N GLU A 219 11.23 -15.38 -12.92
CA GLU A 219 12.26 -16.34 -13.30
C GLU A 219 13.44 -16.32 -12.32
N ILE A 220 13.74 -15.13 -11.77
CA ILE A 220 14.75 -14.92 -10.75
C ILE A 220 14.47 -15.78 -9.49
N GLN A 221 13.23 -15.76 -8.98
CA GLN A 221 12.88 -16.47 -7.75
C GLN A 221 12.72 -17.97 -7.99
N THR A 222 12.13 -18.35 -9.11
CA THR A 222 11.96 -19.76 -9.49
C THR A 222 13.31 -20.45 -9.65
N HIS A 223 14.31 -19.78 -10.24
CA HIS A 223 15.66 -20.31 -10.40
C HIS A 223 16.42 -20.42 -9.06
N ILE A 224 16.25 -19.46 -8.15
CA ILE A 224 16.99 -19.44 -6.88
C ILE A 224 16.41 -20.44 -5.86
N TYR A 225 15.09 -20.63 -5.83
CA TYR A 225 14.42 -21.44 -4.82
C TYR A 225 14.03 -22.85 -5.27
N ASP A 226 14.39 -23.27 -6.50
CA ASP A 226 14.27 -24.64 -7.04
C ASP A 226 12.97 -25.37 -6.64
N GLY A 227 11.83 -24.79 -7.02
CA GLY A 227 10.49 -25.31 -6.70
C GLY A 227 9.92 -24.90 -5.34
N GLY A 228 10.74 -24.40 -4.41
CA GLY A 228 10.25 -23.83 -3.15
C GLY A 228 9.34 -22.61 -3.36
N TRP A 229 9.62 -21.83 -4.41
CA TRP A 229 8.81 -20.67 -4.79
C TRP A 229 7.35 -21.03 -5.10
N ASP A 230 7.12 -22.19 -5.71
CA ASP A 230 5.78 -22.67 -6.08
C ASP A 230 4.88 -22.94 -4.87
N TYR A 231 5.48 -23.15 -3.69
CA TYR A 231 4.76 -23.32 -2.42
C TYR A 231 4.65 -22.01 -1.64
N LEU A 232 5.70 -21.19 -1.66
CA LEU A 232 5.75 -19.94 -0.89
C LEU A 232 4.84 -18.87 -1.48
N ALA A 233 4.86 -18.69 -2.81
CA ALA A 233 4.09 -17.62 -3.45
C ALA A 233 2.57 -17.76 -3.23
N PRO A 234 1.94 -18.95 -3.40
CA PRO A 234 0.52 -19.13 -3.10
C PRO A 234 0.14 -18.95 -1.64
N LEU A 235 1.09 -19.08 -0.70
CA LEU A 235 0.84 -18.83 0.72
C LEU A 235 0.84 -17.34 1.05
N PHE A 236 1.85 -16.61 0.57
CA PHE A 236 2.05 -15.22 0.96
C PHE A 236 1.23 -14.20 0.16
N ILE A 237 0.98 -14.45 -1.13
CA ILE A 237 0.26 -13.50 -1.99
C ILE A 237 -1.17 -13.25 -1.49
N PRO A 238 -1.98 -14.27 -1.14
CA PRO A 238 -3.30 -14.04 -0.56
C PRO A 238 -3.25 -13.21 0.73
N MET A 239 -2.18 -13.36 1.52
CA MET A 239 -1.99 -12.57 2.74
C MET A 239 -1.65 -11.10 2.45
N ALA A 240 -0.87 -10.84 1.40
CA ALA A 240 -0.64 -9.48 0.91
C ALA A 240 -1.96 -8.82 0.46
N ILE A 241 -2.75 -9.53 -0.36
CA ILE A 241 -4.06 -9.07 -0.83
C ILE A 241 -4.98 -8.80 0.36
N PHE A 242 -5.02 -9.72 1.33
CA PHE A 242 -5.80 -9.57 2.56
C PHE A 242 -5.37 -8.35 3.36
N TYR A 243 -4.06 -8.11 3.54
CA TYR A 243 -3.55 -6.92 4.22
C TYR A 243 -4.06 -5.64 3.53
N ARG A 244 -3.95 -5.55 2.20
CA ARG A 244 -4.40 -4.37 1.44
C ARG A 244 -5.90 -4.14 1.62
N PHE A 245 -6.70 -5.19 1.45
CA PHE A 245 -8.15 -5.13 1.62
C PHE A 245 -8.55 -4.71 3.04
N HIS A 246 -7.99 -5.38 4.05
CA HIS A 246 -8.34 -5.14 5.45
C HIS A 246 -7.89 -3.75 5.92
N SER A 247 -6.76 -3.26 5.42
CA SER A 247 -6.30 -1.89 5.67
C SER A 247 -7.27 -0.83 5.13
N CYS A 248 -7.89 -1.09 3.96
CA CYS A 248 -8.92 -0.24 3.38
C CYS A 248 -10.18 -0.22 4.25
N ILE A 249 -10.64 -1.40 4.72
CA ILE A 249 -11.75 -1.51 5.67
C ILE A 249 -11.45 -0.75 6.95
N MET A 250 -10.23 -0.87 7.48
CA MET A 250 -9.80 -0.15 8.68
C MET A 250 -9.93 1.37 8.50
N PHE A 251 -9.50 1.92 7.36
CA PHE A 251 -9.69 3.34 7.06
C PHE A 251 -11.16 3.74 6.86
N ALA A 252 -11.99 2.87 6.28
CA ALA A 252 -13.43 3.10 6.13
C ALA A 252 -14.16 3.09 7.49
N LYS A 253 -13.87 2.12 8.36
CA LYS A 253 -14.39 2.03 9.73
C LYS A 253 -13.90 3.20 10.58
N ILE A 254 -12.65 3.62 10.36
CA ILE A 254 -12.16 4.91 10.88
C ILE A 254 -13.11 5.98 10.33
N LYS A 255 -13.24 6.25 9.03
CA LYS A 255 -14.12 7.31 8.50
C LYS A 255 -15.53 7.34 9.13
N ALA A 256 -16.15 6.18 9.30
CA ALA A 256 -17.48 6.02 9.87
C ALA A 256 -17.56 6.25 11.40
N GLY A 257 -16.43 6.43 12.08
CA GLY A 257 -16.34 6.61 13.52
C GLY A 257 -16.62 5.37 14.35
N GLU A 258 -16.50 4.18 13.77
CA GLU A 258 -16.78 2.92 14.47
C GLU A 258 -15.81 2.64 15.62
N TYR A 259 -14.62 3.26 15.62
CA TYR A 259 -13.60 3.00 16.63
C TYR A 259 -13.53 4.04 17.77
N TRP A 260 -14.40 5.06 17.78
CA TRP A 260 -14.37 6.11 18.81
C TRP A 260 -15.74 6.71 19.19
N ARG A 261 -16.86 6.22 18.63
CA ARG A 261 -18.22 6.77 18.84
C ARG A 261 -18.80 6.64 20.27
N LEU A 262 -17.98 6.52 21.31
CA LEU A 262 -18.44 6.35 22.71
C LEU A 262 -18.23 7.56 23.62
N HIS A 263 -17.61 8.62 23.11
CA HIS A 263 -17.37 9.85 23.86
C HIS A 263 -18.27 11.01 23.43
N GLN A 264 -19.34 10.73 22.67
CA GLN A 264 -20.41 11.68 22.36
C GLN A 264 -21.72 11.12 22.89
#